data_AF-A0AA88J7U7-F1
#
_entry.id   AF-A0AA88J7U7-F1
#
_cell.length_a   1.000
_cell.length_b   1.000
_cell.length_c   1.000
_cell.angle_alpha   90.00
_cell.angle_beta   90.00
_cell.angle_gamma   90.00
#
_symmetry.space_group_name_H-M   'P 1'
#
loop_
_entity.id
_entity.type
_entity.pdbx_description
1 polymer ?
#
loop_
_entity_poly.entity_id
_entity_poly.type
_entity_poly.pdbx_seq_one_letter_code
_entity_poly.pdbx_strand_id
1 'polypeptide(L)'
;MVSLLMNDHIYPSSSDIGLHNLLFHLLGVDECHIRTPPLPQVILRWTFSVYALCGAYGSCALKSSCGCLSGFKPKLQSDWDLTDYSSGCVRKTELQCGNNTLTNGERDRFLEMPSMSMAEYKHPLEAGSLEECEAKCLNNCSCTTYDDDIGCSIWMGDLLNLKQLGDVDNDRMTLHLRLAASNYWKLKRSSLKWKLYAILFRILAAAMLTSCIACFASYLRRKKLANKRGK
;
A
#
# COMPACT_ATOMS: atom_id res chain seq x y z
N MET A 1 -6.15 -9.34 -54.11
CA MET A 1 -7.26 -10.30 -54.26
C MET A 1 -7.21 -11.20 -53.03
N VAL A 2 -7.68 -10.72 -51.86
CA VAL A 2 -9.07 -10.69 -51.36
C VAL A 2 -9.61 -12.09 -51.04
N SER A 3 -9.95 -12.27 -49.75
CA SER A 3 -10.94 -13.19 -49.15
C SER A 3 -10.57 -14.65 -48.95
N LEU A 4 -10.97 -15.41 -47.91
CA LEU A 4 -11.78 -15.30 -46.66
C LEU A 4 -11.50 -16.65 -45.92
N LEU A 5 -11.51 -16.80 -44.59
CA LEU A 5 -12.69 -17.03 -43.73
C LEU A 5 -12.26 -17.14 -42.25
N MET A 6 -13.18 -16.71 -41.37
CA MET A 6 -13.16 -16.74 -39.90
C MET A 6 -13.61 -18.11 -39.31
N ASN A 7 -13.45 -18.24 -37.97
CA ASN A 7 -14.08 -19.18 -37.00
C ASN A 7 -13.46 -20.60 -36.87
N ASP A 8 -13.28 -21.24 -35.69
CA ASP A 8 -13.93 -21.15 -34.36
C ASP A 8 -13.03 -21.57 -33.16
N HIS A 9 -13.46 -21.14 -31.98
CA HIS A 9 -13.04 -21.34 -30.58
C HIS A 9 -12.39 -22.67 -30.11
N ILE A 10 -11.46 -22.56 -29.14
CA ILE A 10 -11.56 -23.24 -27.82
C ILE A 10 -11.01 -22.31 -26.71
N TYR A 11 -11.90 -21.68 -25.94
CA TYR A 11 -11.60 -21.12 -24.61
C TYR A 11 -11.58 -22.27 -23.59
N PRO A 12 -10.62 -22.37 -22.65
CA PRO A 12 -10.73 -23.30 -21.55
C PRO A 12 -11.81 -22.82 -20.57
N SER A 13 -12.60 -23.77 -20.07
CA SER A 13 -13.77 -23.58 -19.22
C SER A 13 -13.42 -23.07 -17.80
N SER A 14 -14.40 -22.41 -17.20
CA SER A 14 -14.35 -21.72 -15.89
C SER A 14 -14.18 -22.62 -14.66
N SER A 15 -14.04 -23.94 -14.81
CA SER A 15 -13.90 -24.91 -13.71
C SER A 15 -12.45 -25.24 -13.33
N ASP A 16 -11.48 -25.04 -14.23
CA ASP A 16 -10.05 -25.36 -13.97
C ASP A 16 -9.25 -24.18 -13.40
N ILE A 17 -9.86 -23.00 -13.31
CA ILE A 17 -9.26 -21.79 -12.73
C ILE A 17 -9.22 -21.89 -11.19
N GLY A 18 -10.14 -22.66 -10.59
CA GLY A 18 -10.29 -22.76 -9.14
C GLY A 18 -9.17 -23.54 -8.44
N LEU A 19 -8.70 -24.63 -9.04
CA LEU A 19 -7.68 -25.49 -8.41
C LEU A 19 -6.26 -24.93 -8.60
N HIS A 20 -6.02 -24.24 -9.71
CA HIS A 20 -4.75 -23.56 -9.97
C HIS A 20 -4.56 -22.35 -9.02
N ASN A 21 -5.62 -21.56 -8.77
CA ASN A 21 -5.57 -20.44 -7.82
C ASN A 21 -5.34 -20.86 -6.36
N LEU A 22 -5.77 -22.07 -5.96
CA LEU A 22 -5.59 -22.56 -4.60
C LEU A 22 -4.13 -22.98 -4.31
N LEU A 23 -3.42 -23.49 -5.31
CA LEU A 23 -2.02 -23.89 -5.16
C LEU A 23 -1.07 -22.68 -5.12
N PHE A 24 -1.39 -21.60 -5.85
CA PHE A 24 -0.61 -20.35 -5.81
C PHE A 24 -0.74 -19.61 -4.47
N HIS A 25 -1.89 -19.72 -3.78
CA HIS A 25 -2.09 -19.09 -2.47
C HIS A 25 -1.25 -19.71 -1.34
N LEU A 26 -0.84 -20.98 -1.46
CA LEU A 26 -0.13 -21.72 -0.41
C LEU A 26 1.39 -21.52 -0.42
N LEU A 27 1.96 -20.94 -1.48
CA LEU A 27 3.41 -20.72 -1.60
C LEU A 27 3.86 -19.30 -1.26
N GLY A 28 2.96 -18.35 -1.01
CA GLY A 28 3.29 -17.10 -0.31
C GLY A 28 4.42 -16.23 -0.87
N VAL A 29 4.70 -16.25 -2.18
CA VAL A 29 5.73 -15.39 -2.80
C VAL A 29 5.22 -14.77 -4.10
N ASP A 30 4.59 -13.60 -4.00
CA ASP A 30 4.37 -12.69 -5.13
C ASP A 30 5.22 -11.43 -4.90
N GLU A 31 6.52 -11.57 -5.16
CA GLU A 31 7.50 -10.49 -5.12
C GLU A 31 7.31 -9.50 -6.28
N CYS A 32 7.83 -8.28 -6.11
CA CYS A 32 7.88 -7.22 -7.12
C CYS A 32 8.79 -7.58 -8.31
N HIS A 33 8.34 -8.50 -9.15
CA HIS A 33 9.00 -8.94 -10.38
C HIS A 33 8.12 -8.68 -11.59
N ILE A 34 8.77 -8.50 -12.75
CA ILE A 34 8.09 -8.60 -14.03
C ILE A 34 7.77 -10.07 -14.27
N ARG A 35 6.50 -10.40 -14.48
CA ARG A 35 6.09 -11.74 -14.92
C ARG A 35 6.42 -11.88 -16.41
N THR A 36 7.59 -12.38 -16.75
CA THR A 36 7.88 -12.74 -18.15
C THR A 36 7.09 -13.99 -18.54
N PRO A 37 6.43 -14.03 -19.72
CA PRO A 37 5.78 -15.24 -20.20
C PRO A 37 6.82 -16.37 -20.33
N PRO A 38 6.47 -17.62 -19.98
CA PRO A 38 7.41 -18.73 -20.11
C PRO A 38 7.78 -18.90 -21.59
N LEU A 39 9.09 -18.83 -21.89
CA LEU A 39 9.60 -19.32 -23.17
C LEU A 39 9.24 -20.81 -23.29
N PRO A 40 8.86 -21.31 -24.48
CA PRO A 40 8.24 -22.63 -24.64
C PRO A 40 9.14 -23.84 -24.32
N GLN A 41 10.31 -23.68 -23.70
CA GLN A 41 11.26 -24.78 -23.46
C GLN A 41 11.93 -24.78 -22.07
N VAL A 42 11.59 -23.89 -21.13
CA VAL A 42 12.29 -23.86 -19.83
C VAL A 42 11.33 -23.60 -18.67
N ILE A 43 11.10 -24.62 -17.84
CA ILE A 43 10.41 -24.51 -16.53
C ILE A 43 11.41 -23.96 -15.50
N LEU A 44 11.93 -22.76 -15.74
CA LEU A 44 12.64 -21.98 -14.72
C LEU A 44 11.92 -20.64 -14.63
N ARG A 45 11.21 -20.44 -13.51
CA ARG A 45 10.59 -19.16 -13.19
C ARG A 45 11.71 -18.21 -12.78
N TRP A 46 12.31 -17.52 -13.75
CA TRP A 46 13.28 -16.48 -13.49
C TRP A 46 12.57 -15.25 -12.94
N THR A 47 12.75 -14.96 -11.66
CA THR A 47 12.30 -13.72 -11.03
C THR A 47 13.42 -12.69 -11.12
N PHE A 48 13.41 -11.86 -12.16
CA PHE A 48 14.38 -10.77 -12.26
C PHE A 48 13.89 -9.56 -11.44
N SER A 49 14.68 -9.12 -10.46
CA SER A 49 14.43 -7.87 -9.73
C SER A 49 14.90 -6.71 -10.59
N VAL A 50 13.95 -5.91 -11.09
CA VAL A 50 14.28 -4.72 -11.88
C VAL A 50 14.66 -3.58 -10.94
N TYR A 51 15.87 -3.05 -11.11
CA TYR A 51 16.32 -1.87 -10.39
C TYR A 51 15.39 -0.68 -10.68
N ALA A 52 14.98 0.01 -9.63
CA ALA A 52 14.11 1.19 -9.68
C ALA A 52 12.82 0.98 -10.48
N LEU A 53 12.21 -0.22 -10.40
CA LEU A 53 10.97 -0.56 -11.12
C LEU A 53 9.87 0.51 -11.00
N CYS A 54 9.70 1.08 -9.80
CA CYS A 54 8.69 2.09 -9.51
C CYS A 54 9.19 3.54 -9.55
N GLY A 55 10.46 3.75 -9.94
CA GLY A 55 11.13 5.04 -9.86
C GLY A 55 11.27 5.57 -8.43
N ALA A 56 11.69 6.84 -8.31
CA ALA A 56 11.88 7.51 -7.03
C ALA A 56 10.55 7.66 -6.25
N TYR A 57 10.57 7.35 -4.95
CA TYR A 57 9.41 7.44 -4.04
C TYR A 57 8.16 6.65 -4.49
N GLY A 58 8.33 5.71 -5.42
CA GLY A 58 7.34 4.72 -5.81
C GLY A 58 7.64 3.39 -5.12
N SER A 59 6.60 2.73 -4.61
CA SER A 59 6.69 1.42 -3.99
C SER A 59 5.80 0.42 -4.72
N CYS A 60 6.26 -0.83 -4.81
CA CYS A 60 5.44 -1.92 -5.31
C CYS A 60 4.85 -2.74 -4.15
N ALA A 61 3.59 -3.15 -4.31
CA ALA A 61 2.91 -4.12 -3.44
C ALA A 61 2.74 -5.46 -4.18
N LEU A 62 2.25 -6.50 -3.49
CA LEU A 62 2.05 -7.91 -3.88
C LEU A 62 1.37 -8.20 -5.26
N LYS A 63 1.08 -7.20 -6.08
CA LYS A 63 0.47 -7.32 -7.42
C LYS A 63 1.29 -6.70 -8.55
N SER A 64 2.60 -6.48 -8.38
CA SER A 64 3.50 -5.88 -9.38
C SER A 64 3.11 -4.48 -9.89
N SER A 65 2.12 -3.84 -9.25
CA SER A 65 1.70 -2.46 -9.55
C SER A 65 2.46 -1.51 -8.63
N CYS A 66 3.01 -0.46 -9.20
CA CYS A 66 3.63 0.62 -8.45
C CYS A 66 2.59 1.62 -7.94
N GLY A 67 2.86 2.19 -6.78
CA GLY A 67 2.10 3.27 -6.18
C GLY A 67 3.04 4.29 -5.55
N CYS A 68 2.69 5.58 -5.61
CA CYS A 68 3.45 6.60 -4.90
C CYS A 68 3.28 6.50 -3.39
N LEU A 69 4.35 6.77 -2.65
CA LEU A 69 4.28 6.92 -1.19
C LEU A 69 3.24 7.97 -0.76
N SER A 70 2.73 7.82 0.45
CA SER A 70 1.80 8.78 1.03
C SER A 70 2.42 10.18 1.08
N GLY A 71 1.72 11.15 0.52
CA GLY A 71 2.21 12.52 0.40
C GLY A 71 2.96 12.84 -0.91
N PHE A 72 3.08 11.86 -1.82
CA PHE A 72 3.67 12.01 -3.14
C PHE A 72 2.60 11.84 -4.24
N LYS A 73 2.95 12.22 -5.47
CA LYS A 73 2.15 12.08 -6.69
C LYS A 73 3.07 11.66 -7.86
N PRO A 74 2.54 11.02 -8.91
CA PRO A 74 3.32 10.74 -10.12
C PRO A 74 4.03 11.99 -10.63
N LYS A 75 5.30 11.84 -11.05
CA LYS A 75 6.05 12.92 -11.69
C LYS A 75 5.41 13.27 -13.03
N LEU A 76 5.08 12.25 -13.81
CA LEU A 76 4.38 12.35 -15.10
C LEU A 76 3.17 11.40 -15.06
N GLN A 77 1.97 11.97 -14.97
CA GLN A 77 0.74 11.17 -14.90
C GLN A 77 0.52 10.36 -16.18
N SER A 78 0.89 10.91 -17.34
CA SER A 78 0.79 10.25 -18.65
C SER A 78 1.50 8.90 -18.70
N ASP A 79 2.68 8.81 -18.10
CA ASP A 79 3.51 7.61 -18.11
C ASP A 79 2.89 6.55 -17.19
N TRP A 80 2.45 6.98 -16.01
CA TRP A 80 1.79 6.13 -15.02
C TRP A 80 0.47 5.54 -15.55
N ASP A 81 -0.28 6.31 -16.35
CA ASP A 81 -1.50 5.84 -17.00
C ASP A 81 -1.22 4.75 -18.05
N LEU A 82 0.00 4.72 -18.59
CA LEU A 82 0.52 3.70 -19.51
C LEU A 82 1.30 2.59 -18.78
N THR A 83 1.23 2.53 -17.45
CA THR A 83 1.99 1.58 -16.60
C THR A 83 3.51 1.72 -16.69
N ASP A 84 4.00 2.87 -17.13
CA ASP A 84 5.40 3.27 -17.05
C ASP A 84 5.65 4.08 -15.77
N TYR A 85 6.29 3.45 -14.79
CA TYR A 85 6.59 4.04 -13.49
C TYR A 85 8.00 4.60 -13.39
N SER A 86 8.79 4.57 -14.47
CA SER A 86 10.21 4.94 -14.47
C SER A 86 10.46 6.39 -14.03
N SER A 87 9.53 7.29 -14.34
CA SER A 87 9.57 8.70 -13.91
C SER A 87 9.37 8.89 -12.39
N GLY A 88 8.86 7.86 -11.70
CA GLY A 88 8.64 7.85 -10.27
C GLY A 88 7.62 8.88 -9.80
N CYS A 89 7.82 9.31 -8.56
CA CYS A 89 6.92 10.19 -7.83
C CYS A 89 7.66 11.42 -7.30
N VAL A 90 6.91 12.51 -7.11
CA VAL A 90 7.38 13.76 -6.52
C VAL A 90 6.52 14.17 -5.34
N ARG A 91 7.07 14.96 -4.44
CA ARG A 91 6.35 15.46 -3.27
C ARG A 91 5.14 16.29 -3.69
N LYS A 92 4.02 16.13 -2.99
CA LYS A 92 2.84 17.02 -3.17
C LYS A 92 3.08 18.41 -2.59
N THR A 93 3.96 18.51 -1.60
CA THR A 93 4.29 19.75 -0.90
C THR A 93 5.77 19.74 -0.55
N GLU A 94 6.44 20.84 -0.83
CA GLU A 94 7.86 21.01 -0.55
C GLU A 94 8.14 20.99 0.95
N LEU A 95 9.29 20.41 1.30
CA LEU A 95 9.78 20.41 2.67
C LEU A 95 10.13 21.83 3.09
N GLN A 96 9.94 22.10 4.38
CA GLN A 96 10.31 23.39 4.96
C GLN A 96 11.74 23.39 5.50
N CYS A 97 12.35 22.22 5.69
CA CYS A 97 13.67 22.05 6.30
C CYS A 97 13.90 22.91 7.55
N GLY A 98 12.88 23.01 8.40
CA GLY A 98 12.96 23.79 9.63
C GLY A 98 13.14 25.29 9.42
N ASN A 99 12.88 25.84 8.22
CA ASN A 99 13.01 27.27 7.94
C ASN A 99 12.07 28.09 8.86
N ASN A 100 12.67 28.76 9.84
CA ASN A 100 12.00 29.43 10.97
C ASN A 100 11.18 30.66 10.54
N THR A 101 11.24 31.02 9.25
CA THR A 101 10.73 32.27 8.67
C THR A 101 9.29 32.16 8.17
N LEU A 102 8.72 30.95 8.11
CA LEU A 102 7.32 30.76 7.75
C LEU A 102 6.40 31.05 8.94
N THR A 103 5.36 31.83 8.67
CA THR A 103 4.38 32.42 9.61
C THR A 103 3.69 31.43 10.55
N ASN A 104 3.82 30.12 10.30
CA ASN A 104 3.13 29.07 11.05
C ASN A 104 4.08 28.27 11.95
N GLY A 105 5.41 28.43 11.83
CA GLY A 105 6.42 27.79 12.68
C GLY A 105 6.46 26.25 12.68
N GLU A 106 5.67 25.58 11.83
CA GLU A 106 5.58 24.12 11.82
C GLU A 106 6.74 23.49 11.04
N ARG A 107 7.64 22.80 11.75
CA ARG A 107 8.72 22.00 11.16
C ARG A 107 8.17 20.77 10.43
N ASP A 108 8.93 20.26 9.48
CA ASP A 108 8.65 18.96 8.83
C ASP A 108 8.38 17.86 9.86
N ARG A 109 7.61 16.86 9.47
CA ARG A 109 7.17 15.74 10.31
C ARG A 109 7.48 14.42 9.63
N PHE A 110 7.49 13.34 10.40
CA PHE A 110 7.73 12.01 9.88
C PHE A 110 6.45 11.16 9.90
N LEU A 111 6.17 10.53 8.77
CA LEU A 111 5.12 9.53 8.64
C LEU A 111 5.74 8.15 8.81
N GLU A 112 5.28 7.43 9.82
CA GLU A 112 5.64 6.03 10.04
C GLU A 112 5.04 5.14 8.93
N MET A 113 5.91 4.35 8.31
CA MET A 113 5.58 3.40 7.26
C MET A 113 6.12 2.02 7.65
N PRO A 114 5.29 1.19 8.30
CA PRO A 114 5.71 -0.14 8.68
C PRO A 114 5.81 -1.05 7.46
N SER A 115 6.52 -2.17 7.60
CA SER A 115 6.57 -3.25 6.60
C SER A 115 7.18 -2.83 5.27
N MET A 116 8.22 -2.01 5.33
CA MET A 116 8.96 -1.61 4.15
C MET A 116 10.20 -2.50 4.00
N SER A 117 10.58 -2.75 2.76
CA SER A 117 11.91 -3.22 2.40
C SER A 117 12.52 -2.22 1.43
N MET A 118 13.80 -1.90 1.65
CA MET A 118 14.56 -0.95 0.87
C MET A 118 15.97 -1.48 0.67
N ALA A 119 16.42 -1.51 -0.58
CA ALA A 119 17.64 -2.22 -0.94
C ALA A 119 18.93 -1.42 -0.69
N GLU A 120 18.93 -0.08 -0.67
CA GLU A 120 20.20 0.64 -0.89
C GLU A 120 20.38 1.98 -0.16
N TYR A 121 21.66 2.31 0.06
CA TYR A 121 22.24 3.58 0.51
C TYR A 121 21.74 4.15 1.84
N LYS A 122 21.62 3.30 2.86
CA LYS A 122 21.47 3.79 4.23
C LYS A 122 22.80 4.28 4.77
N HIS A 123 22.79 5.44 5.41
CA HIS A 123 23.92 5.93 6.19
C HIS A 123 23.68 5.53 7.65
N PRO A 124 24.32 4.45 8.13
CA PRO A 124 24.24 4.11 9.54
C PRO A 124 24.88 5.25 10.34
N LEU A 125 24.18 5.68 11.37
CA LEU A 125 24.67 6.59 12.39
C LEU A 125 25.08 5.75 13.60
N GLU A 126 26.05 6.25 14.38
CA GLU A 126 26.38 5.67 15.67
C GLU A 126 25.11 5.48 16.51
N ALA A 127 25.09 4.44 17.35
CA ALA A 127 23.96 4.02 18.17
C ALA A 127 23.34 5.22 18.89
N GLY A 128 22.23 5.72 18.35
CA GLY A 128 21.47 6.85 18.85
C GLY A 128 20.03 6.42 19.12
N SER A 129 19.38 7.11 20.04
CA SER A 129 17.95 6.90 20.29
C SER A 129 17.09 7.30 19.07
N LEU A 130 15.85 6.83 19.03
CA LEU A 130 14.86 7.23 18.02
C LEU A 130 14.74 8.77 17.91
N GLU A 131 14.74 9.47 19.04
CA GLU A 131 14.65 10.93 19.10
C GLU A 131 15.88 11.61 18.48
N GLU A 132 17.06 11.02 18.65
CA GLU A 132 18.29 11.50 18.03
C GLU A 132 18.28 11.28 16.51
N CYS A 133 17.76 10.16 16.01
CA CYS A 133 17.58 9.94 14.58
C CYS A 133 16.67 10.99 13.96
N GLU A 134 15.53 11.23 14.60
CA GLU A 134 14.57 12.23 14.15
C GLU A 134 15.22 13.62 14.11
N ALA A 135 15.90 14.01 15.19
CA ALA A 135 16.57 15.30 15.29
C ALA A 135 17.69 15.46 14.24
N LYS A 136 18.54 14.44 14.06
CA LYS A 136 19.61 14.45 13.04
C LYS A 136 19.04 14.56 11.63
N CYS A 137 17.95 13.83 11.34
CA CYS A 137 17.30 13.90 10.04
C CYS A 137 16.63 15.28 9.81
N LEU A 138 15.96 15.85 10.81
CA LEU A 138 15.36 17.19 10.71
C LEU A 138 16.39 18.27 10.40
N ASN A 139 17.56 18.19 11.04
CA ASN A 139 18.65 19.13 10.89
C ASN A 139 19.44 18.99 9.57
N ASN A 140 19.15 17.96 8.77
CA ASN A 140 19.75 17.77 7.45
C ASN A 140 18.66 17.84 6.37
N CYS A 141 18.64 18.90 5.55
CA CYS A 141 17.62 19.08 4.50
C CYS A 141 17.58 17.98 3.46
N SER A 142 18.71 17.31 3.23
CA SER A 142 18.80 16.21 2.27
C SER A 142 18.23 14.92 2.83
N CYS A 143 18.01 14.82 4.16
CA CYS A 143 17.46 13.62 4.78
C CYS A 143 15.99 13.43 4.42
N THR A 144 15.65 12.23 3.95
CA THR A 144 14.31 11.89 3.45
C THR A 144 13.57 10.87 4.29
N THR A 145 14.28 9.94 4.92
CA THR A 145 13.71 8.97 5.87
C THR A 145 14.79 8.51 6.85
N TYR A 146 14.35 7.98 7.98
CA TYR A 146 15.20 7.24 8.91
C TYR A 146 14.53 5.93 9.34
N ASP A 147 15.31 5.02 9.90
CA ASP A 147 14.86 3.81 10.58
C ASP A 147 15.52 3.70 11.96
N ASP A 148 14.87 2.98 12.88
CA ASP A 148 15.32 2.74 14.24
C ASP A 148 15.38 1.25 14.62
N ASP A 149 15.26 0.35 13.64
CA ASP A 149 15.04 -1.09 13.86
C ASP A 149 16.32 -1.79 14.37
N ILE A 150 17.46 -1.57 13.70
CA ILE A 150 18.78 -2.05 14.15
C ILE A 150 19.72 -0.85 14.27
N GLY A 151 19.41 0.01 15.24
CA GLY A 151 20.10 1.28 15.45
C GLY A 151 19.58 2.37 14.52
N CYS A 152 20.32 3.47 14.45
CA CYS A 152 19.89 4.66 13.72
C CYS A 152 20.44 4.66 12.30
N SER A 153 19.61 4.59 11.26
CA SER A 153 20.06 4.89 9.90
C SER A 153 19.23 5.99 9.26
N ILE A 154 19.89 6.85 8.49
CA ILE A 154 19.24 7.90 7.71
C ILE A 154 19.50 7.68 6.22
N TRP A 155 18.54 8.08 5.40
CA TRP A 155 18.67 8.12 3.95
C TRP A 155 18.63 9.56 3.49
N MET A 156 19.46 9.85 2.48
CA MET A 156 19.50 11.15 1.84
C MET A 156 19.12 11.00 0.37
N GLY A 157 18.42 12.00 -0.18
CA GLY A 157 18.03 12.01 -1.58
C GLY A 157 16.85 11.08 -1.91
N ASP A 158 16.84 10.60 -3.14
CA ASP A 158 15.69 9.86 -3.69
C ASP A 158 15.64 8.43 -3.15
N LEU A 159 14.42 8.02 -2.79
CA LEU A 159 14.15 6.69 -2.27
C LEU A 159 13.81 5.74 -3.43
N LEU A 160 14.63 4.71 -3.64
CA LEU A 160 14.48 3.74 -4.73
C LEU A 160 14.28 2.33 -4.18
N ASN A 161 13.81 1.43 -5.03
CA ASN A 161 13.65 -0.01 -4.72
C ASN A 161 12.74 -0.27 -3.50
N LEU A 162 11.75 0.58 -3.27
CA LEU A 162 10.80 0.44 -2.17
C LEU A 162 9.83 -0.71 -2.46
N LYS A 163 9.71 -1.61 -1.49
CA LYS A 163 8.73 -2.70 -1.50
C LYS A 163 7.89 -2.64 -0.23
N GLN A 164 6.58 -2.75 -0.37
CA GLN A 164 5.70 -2.95 0.76
C GLN A 164 5.53 -4.44 0.99
N LEU A 165 6.11 -4.92 2.09
CA LEU A 165 6.13 -6.33 2.47
C LEU A 165 4.83 -6.76 3.13
N GLY A 166 4.49 -8.04 2.93
CA GLY A 166 3.36 -8.68 3.58
C GLY A 166 3.68 -9.10 5.01
N ASP A 167 2.71 -9.77 5.66
CA ASP A 167 2.85 -10.20 7.06
C ASP A 167 3.81 -11.40 7.27
N VAL A 168 4.29 -11.99 6.18
CA VAL A 168 5.08 -13.23 6.17
C VAL A 168 6.59 -12.98 6.01
N ASP A 169 6.99 -11.74 5.72
CA ASP A 169 8.39 -11.40 5.44
C ASP A 169 9.15 -11.04 6.73
N ASN A 170 10.34 -11.62 6.92
CA ASN A 170 11.17 -11.39 8.11
C ASN A 170 12.04 -10.12 8.02
N ASP A 171 12.23 -9.54 6.82
CA ASP A 171 13.10 -8.38 6.58
C ASP A 171 12.31 -7.05 6.56
N ARG A 172 11.32 -6.93 7.45
CA ARG A 172 10.45 -5.75 7.55
C ARG A 172 11.13 -4.69 8.40
N MET A 173 11.35 -3.51 7.84
CA MET A 173 11.74 -2.32 8.60
C MET A 173 10.60 -1.31 8.68
N THR A 174 10.64 -0.45 9.70
CA THR A 174 9.75 0.71 9.83
C THR A 174 10.49 1.95 9.36
N LEU A 175 10.02 2.54 8.26
CA LEU A 175 10.59 3.77 7.72
C LEU A 175 9.81 4.98 8.25
N HIS A 176 10.53 5.99 8.72
CA HIS A 176 9.98 7.28 9.12
C HIS A 176 10.18 8.29 7.98
N LEU A 177 9.21 8.40 7.09
CA LEU A 177 9.27 9.24 5.88
C LEU A 177 9.04 10.71 6.21
N ARG A 178 10.00 11.57 5.88
CA ARG A 178 9.89 13.02 6.07
C ARG A 178 8.85 13.63 5.13
N LEU A 179 7.94 14.43 5.65
CA LEU A 179 6.90 15.17 4.95
C LEU A 179 6.79 16.60 5.47
N ALA A 180 6.30 17.52 4.62
CA ALA A 180 5.88 18.83 5.07
C ALA A 180 4.77 18.71 6.12
N ALA A 181 4.79 19.55 7.16
CA ALA A 181 3.82 19.52 8.27
C ALA A 181 2.36 19.55 7.79
N SER A 182 2.06 20.42 6.83
CA SER A 182 0.72 20.56 6.25
C SER A 182 0.21 19.26 5.62
N ASN A 183 1.08 18.54 4.92
CA ASN A 183 0.74 17.27 4.29
C ASN A 183 0.60 16.15 5.34
N TYR A 184 1.49 16.11 6.34
CA TYR A 184 1.39 15.18 7.47
C TYR A 184 0.03 15.32 8.20
N TRP A 185 -0.35 16.55 8.57
CA TRP A 185 -1.62 16.81 9.24
C TRP A 185 -2.82 16.49 8.35
N LYS A 186 -2.73 16.76 7.04
CA LYS A 186 -3.77 16.39 6.08
C LYS A 186 -3.99 14.87 6.04
N LEU A 187 -2.90 14.08 6.01
CA LEU A 187 -2.96 12.62 6.04
C LEU A 187 -3.54 12.11 7.37
N LYS A 188 -3.05 12.62 8.51
CA LYS A 188 -3.53 12.23 9.84
C LYS A 188 -5.01 12.53 10.03
N ARG A 189 -5.46 13.72 9.60
CA ARG A 189 -6.86 14.15 9.64
C ARG A 189 -7.75 13.26 8.75
N SER A 190 -7.27 12.91 7.55
CA SER A 190 -7.99 11.98 6.65
C SER A 190 -8.16 10.61 7.30
N SER A 191 -7.08 10.06 7.88
CA SER A 191 -7.13 8.77 8.61
C SER A 191 -8.11 8.79 9.78
N LEU A 192 -8.10 9.86 10.60
CA LEU A 192 -9.05 10.02 11.70
C LEU A 192 -10.50 10.05 11.21
N LYS A 193 -10.80 10.78 10.13
CA LYS A 193 -12.14 10.83 9.54
C LYS A 193 -12.60 9.45 9.10
N TRP A 194 -11.77 8.70 8.38
CA TRP A 194 -12.10 7.33 7.96
C TRP A 194 -12.33 6.39 9.14
N LYS A 195 -11.54 6.49 10.21
CA LYS A 195 -11.75 5.72 11.44
C LYS A 195 -13.10 6.05 12.08
N LEU A 196 -13.48 7.33 12.15
CA LEU A 196 -14.79 7.75 12.66
C LEU A 196 -15.94 7.24 11.79
N TYR A 197 -15.83 7.33 10.46
CA TYR A 197 -16.83 6.78 9.54
C TYR A 197 -16.98 5.27 9.67
N ALA A 198 -15.87 4.52 9.81
CA ALA A 198 -15.90 3.08 10.01
C ALA A 198 -16.59 2.69 11.33
N ILE A 199 -16.34 3.44 12.41
CA ILE A 199 -17.02 3.23 13.71
C ILE A 199 -18.52 3.51 13.57
N LEU A 200 -18.91 4.64 12.98
CA LEU A 200 -20.31 5.00 12.79
C LEU A 200 -21.05 3.96 11.93
N PHE A 201 -20.42 3.50 10.85
CA PHE A 201 -20.98 2.48 9.98
C PHE A 201 -21.21 1.15 10.73
N ARG A 202 -20.26 0.74 11.58
CA ARG A 202 -20.43 -0.47 12.43
C ARG A 202 -21.61 -0.33 13.40
N ILE A 203 -21.78 0.84 14.02
CA ILE A 203 -22.90 1.08 14.94
C ILE A 203 -24.23 1.03 14.20
N LEU A 204 -24.33 1.69 13.04
CA LEU A 204 -25.53 1.68 12.21
C LEU A 204 -25.88 0.27 11.71
N ALA A 205 -24.89 -0.48 11.24
CA ALA A 205 -25.09 -1.86 10.78
C ALA A 205 -25.58 -2.78 11.93
N ALA A 206 -25.02 -2.64 13.12
CA ALA A 206 -25.44 -3.41 14.30
C ALA A 206 -26.87 -3.06 14.74
N ALA A 207 -27.23 -1.78 14.74
CA ALA A 207 -28.59 -1.33 15.07
C ALA A 207 -29.63 -1.84 14.05
N MET A 208 -29.30 -1.80 12.75
CA MET A 208 -30.15 -2.35 11.71
C MET A 208 -30.33 -3.86 11.83
N LEU A 209 -29.24 -4.60 12.10
CA LEU A 209 -29.29 -6.04 12.27
C LEU A 209 -30.15 -6.45 13.48
N THR A 210 -30.00 -5.78 14.61
CA THR A 210 -30.79 -6.06 15.82
C THR A 210 -32.28 -5.77 15.62
N SER A 211 -32.60 -4.65 14.95
CA SER A 211 -33.98 -4.31 14.57
C SER A 211 -34.60 -5.37 13.66
N CYS A 212 -33.90 -5.79 12.61
CA CYS A 212 -34.37 -6.83 11.69
C CYS A 212 -34.64 -8.16 12.40
N ILE A 213 -33.74 -8.59 13.31
CA ILE A 213 -33.93 -9.81 14.09
C ILE A 213 -35.15 -9.69 15.01
N ALA A 214 -35.33 -8.54 15.68
CA ALA A 214 -36.50 -8.30 16.52
C ALA A 214 -37.81 -8.32 15.72
N CYS A 215 -37.85 -7.66 14.56
CA CYS A 215 -38.99 -7.69 13.65
C CYS A 215 -39.30 -9.12 13.18
N PHE A 216 -38.29 -9.88 12.74
CA PHE A 216 -38.46 -11.26 12.29
C PHE A 216 -38.96 -12.17 13.42
N ALA A 217 -38.39 -12.05 14.62
CA ALA A 217 -38.86 -12.79 15.79
C ALA A 217 -40.32 -12.46 16.13
N SER A 218 -40.70 -11.17 16.06
CA SER A 218 -42.08 -10.73 16.31
C SER A 218 -43.06 -11.31 15.27
N TYR A 219 -42.66 -11.34 13.99
CA TYR A 219 -43.42 -11.94 12.90
C TYR A 219 -43.64 -13.44 13.12
N LEU A 220 -42.58 -14.19 13.46
CA LEU A 220 -42.68 -15.61 13.76
C LEU A 220 -43.56 -15.90 14.99
N ARG A 221 -43.50 -15.06 16.03
CA ARG A 221 -44.38 -15.15 17.20
C ARG A 221 -45.84 -14.98 16.81
N ARG A 222 -46.17 -13.97 15.99
CA ARG A 222 -47.53 -13.72 15.50
C ARG A 222 -48.06 -14.89 14.67
N LYS A 223 -47.24 -15.44 13.75
CA LYS A 223 -47.60 -16.61 12.93
C LYS A 223 -47.92 -17.84 13.78
N LYS A 224 -47.12 -18.13 14.82
CA LYS A 224 -47.39 -19.24 15.75
C LYS A 224 -48.70 -19.07 16.52
N LEU A 225 -49.05 -17.84 16.94
CA LEU A 225 -50.31 -17.56 17.63
C LEU A 225 -51.53 -17.71 16.70
N ALA A 226 -51.42 -17.30 15.44
CA ALA A 226 -52.48 -17.49 14.44
C ALA A 226 -52.74 -18.99 14.16
N ASN A 227 -51.68 -19.80 14.01
CA ASN A 227 -51.82 -21.25 13.81
C ASN A 227 -52.44 -21.97 15.02
N LYS A 228 -52.32 -21.44 16.25
CA LYS A 228 -52.93 -22.02 17.44
C LYS A 228 -54.44 -21.71 17.59
N ARG A 229 -54.96 -20.66 16.93
CA ARG A 229 -56.39 -20.27 17.01
C ARG A 229 -57.28 -20.96 15.97
N GLY A 230 -56.70 -21.61 14.97
CA GLY A 230 -57.43 -22.32 13.91
C GLY A 230 -57.48 -23.85 14.07
N LYS A 231 -57.16 -24.36 15.26
CA LYS A 231 -57.24 -25.77 15.66
C LYS A 231 -58.11 -25.85 16.91
#